data_AF-A0A2E5ESX8-F1
#
_entry.id   AF-A0A2E5ESX8-F1
#
_cell.length_a   1.000
_cell.length_b   1.000
_cell.length_c   1.000
_cell.angle_alpha   90.00
_cell.angle_beta   90.00
_cell.angle_gamma   90.00
#
_symmetry.space_group_name_H-M   'P 1'
#
loop_
_entity.id
_entity.type
_entity.pdbx_description
1 polymer ?
#
loop_
_entity_poly.entity_id
_entity_poly.type
_entity_poly.pdbx_seq_one_letter_code
_entity_poly.pdbx_strand_id
1 'polypeptide(L)' 'MQVVDGEMEVLTAGEWRTVPQGTNDYPVNHASLKKIASGKLISVRNGKRIRLEWIPNRTGYRVTREVEFE' A
#
# COMPACT_ATOMS: atom_id res chain seq x y z
N MET A 1 2.68 6.21 -10.16
CA MET A 1 2.81 5.67 -8.79
C MET A 1 1.99 6.47 -7.74
N GLN A 2 1.01 7.30 -8.14
CA GLN A 2 0.21 8.12 -7.20
C GLN A 2 -0.60 7.34 -6.18
N VAL A 3 -0.99 6.10 -6.48
CA VAL A 3 -1.85 5.32 -5.57
C VAL A 3 -1.09 4.87 -4.34
N VAL A 4 0.14 4.40 -4.48
CA VAL A 4 0.91 3.99 -3.30
C VAL A 4 1.25 5.20 -2.44
N ASP A 5 1.57 6.34 -3.05
CA ASP A 5 1.76 7.60 -2.30
C ASP A 5 0.45 8.03 -1.59
N GLY A 6 -0.71 7.98 -2.26
CA GLY A 6 -1.99 8.32 -1.64
C GLY A 6 -2.41 7.39 -0.50
N GLU A 7 -2.22 6.07 -0.65
CA GLU A 7 -2.50 5.12 0.44
C GLU A 7 -1.50 5.29 1.59
N MET A 8 -0.25 5.66 1.31
CA MET A 8 0.73 6.01 2.34
C MET A 8 0.30 7.26 3.12
N GLU A 9 -0.28 8.26 2.48
CA GLU A 9 -0.84 9.44 3.17
C GLU A 9 -1.94 9.02 4.17
N VAL A 10 -2.84 8.12 3.76
CA VAL A 10 -3.89 7.57 4.62
C VAL A 10 -3.30 6.82 5.81
N LEU A 11 -2.27 5.98 5.59
CA LEU A 11 -1.57 5.31 6.67
C LEU A 11 -0.92 6.30 7.63
N THR A 12 -0.28 7.35 7.11
CA THR A 12 0.33 8.41 7.94
C THR A 12 -0.67 9.23 8.73
N ALA A 13 -1.93 9.32 8.26
CA ALA A 13 -3.01 9.98 8.99
C ALA A 13 -3.54 9.18 10.20
N GLY A 14 -3.03 7.95 10.42
CA GLY A 14 -3.34 7.13 11.60
C GLY A 14 -4.03 5.80 11.31
N GLU A 15 -4.43 5.56 10.06
CA GLU A 15 -5.04 4.30 9.63
C GLU A 15 -4.08 3.11 9.71
N TRP A 16 -2.77 3.35 9.87
CA TRP A 16 -1.79 2.28 10.12
C TRP A 16 -2.15 1.37 11.30
N ARG A 17 -2.93 1.88 12.25
CA ARG A 17 -3.41 1.13 13.42
C ARG A 17 -4.42 0.04 13.06
N THR A 18 -5.20 0.23 12.00
CA THR A 18 -6.22 -0.72 11.53
C THR A 18 -5.62 -1.81 10.66
N VAL A 19 -4.39 -1.62 10.15
CA VAL A 19 -3.67 -2.62 9.37
C VAL A 19 -3.22 -3.79 10.25
N PRO A 20 -3.64 -5.03 9.98
CA PRO A 20 -3.19 -6.18 10.75
C PRO A 20 -1.69 -6.44 10.59
N GLN A 21 -1.07 -7.03 11.61
CA GLN A 21 0.33 -7.45 11.53
C GLN A 21 0.54 -8.53 10.47
N GLY A 22 1.72 -8.56 9.85
CA GLY A 22 2.07 -9.49 8.78
C GLY A 22 1.74 -8.96 7.38
N THR A 23 1.77 -9.84 6.39
CA THR A 23 1.48 -9.52 5.00
C THR A 23 0.00 -9.73 4.71
N ASN A 24 -0.69 -8.68 4.30
CA ASN A 24 -2.13 -8.67 4.05
C ASN A 24 -2.44 -7.95 2.74
N ASP A 25 -3.42 -8.48 1.99
CA ASP A 25 -3.98 -7.77 0.83
C ASP A 25 -4.56 -6.43 1.31
N TYR A 26 -4.14 -5.33 0.67
CA TYR A 26 -4.58 -4.00 1.03
C TYR A 26 -5.67 -3.55 0.04
N PRO A 27 -6.94 -3.44 0.48
CA PRO A 27 -8.04 -3.06 -0.39
C PRO A 27 -7.92 -1.58 -0.75
N VAL A 28 -7.33 -1.31 -1.90
CA VAL A 28 -7.21 0.05 -2.42
C VAL A 28 -8.52 0.51 -3.05
N ASN A 29 -8.87 1.77 -2.85
CA ASN A 29 -10.10 2.33 -3.40
C ASN A 29 -10.13 2.25 -4.93
N HIS A 30 -11.23 1.77 -5.50
CA HIS A 30 -11.41 1.55 -6.96
C HIS A 30 -11.18 2.82 -7.80
N ALA A 31 -11.38 4.01 -7.22
CA ALA A 31 -11.09 5.29 -7.88
C ALA A 31 -9.58 5.44 -8.19
N SER A 32 -8.72 4.98 -7.27
CA SER A 32 -7.26 4.98 -7.40
C SER A 32 -6.79 3.95 -8.44
N LEU A 33 -7.45 2.78 -8.50
CA LEU A 33 -7.14 1.71 -9.45
C LEU A 33 -7.43 2.05 -10.91
N LYS A 34 -8.38 2.96 -11.20
CA LYS A 34 -8.73 3.35 -12.59
C LYS A 34 -7.54 3.90 -13.41
N LYS A 35 -6.51 4.43 -12.75
CA LYS A 35 -5.32 5.01 -13.42
C LYS A 35 -4.13 4.05 -13.52
N ILE A 36 -4.18 2.85 -12.94
CA ILE A 36 -3.05 1.91 -12.97
C ILE A 36 -3.46 0.63 -13.70
N ALA A 37 -2.55 0.12 -14.52
CA ALA A 37 -2.66 -1.24 -15.07
C ALA A 37 -2.99 -2.23 -13.96
N SER A 38 -3.86 -3.20 -14.25
CA SER A 38 -4.36 -4.21 -13.32
C SER A 38 -3.23 -4.77 -12.45
N GLY A 39 -3.38 -4.69 -11.13
CA GLY A 39 -2.38 -5.10 -10.15
C GLY A 39 -3.00 -5.22 -8.76
N LYS A 40 -2.21 -5.66 -7.80
CA LYS A 40 -2.60 -5.82 -6.40
C LYS A 40 -1.70 -4.96 -5.51
N LEU A 41 -2.27 -4.38 -4.47
CA LEU A 41 -1.54 -3.71 -3.41
C LEU A 41 -1.49 -4.64 -2.20
N ILE A 42 -0.29 -4.88 -1.68
CA ILE A 42 -0.09 -5.62 -0.43
C ILE A 42 0.48 -4.68 0.63
N SER A 43 0.08 -4.92 1.86
CA SER A 43 0.62 -4.25 3.04
C SER A 43 1.38 -5.25 3.89
N VAL A 44 2.56 -4.87 4.36
CA VAL A 44 3.38 -5.67 5.27
C VAL A 44 3.61 -4.83 6.52
N ARG A 45 2.99 -5.22 7.63
CA ARG A 45 3.17 -4.54 8.92
C ARG A 45 4.05 -5.37 9.84
N ASN A 46 5.17 -4.79 10.24
CA ASN A 46 6.10 -5.33 11.23
C ASN A 46 6.19 -4.37 12.42
N GLY A 47 5.35 -4.59 13.44
CA GLY A 47 5.28 -3.72 14.61
C GLY A 47 4.84 -2.30 14.24
N LYS A 48 5.77 -1.35 14.36
CA LYS A 48 5.55 0.07 14.02
C LYS A 48 5.98 0.44 12.59
N ARG A 49 6.46 -0.51 11.81
CA ARG A 49 6.85 -0.30 10.42
C ARG A 49 5.79 -0.87 9.50
N ILE A 50 5.34 -0.07 8.54
CA ILE A 50 4.44 -0.52 7.48
C ILE A 50 5.11 -0.30 6.14
N ARG A 51 5.12 -1.36 5.34
CA ARG A 51 5.55 -1.35 3.95
C ARG A 51 4.33 -1.60 3.07
N LEU A 52 4.05 -0.66 2.17
CA LEU A 52 3.11 -0.85 1.07
C LEU A 52 3.87 -1.23 -0.19
N GLU A 53 3.36 -2.24 -0.88
CA GLU A 53 3.96 -2.72 -2.09
C GLU A 53 2.91 -2.99 -3.16
N TRP A 54 3.13 -2.38 -4.31
CA TRP A 54 2.31 -2.59 -5.49
C TRP A 54 2.94 -3.64 -6.39
N ILE A 55 2.16 -4.68 -6.66
CA ILE A 55 2.49 -5.81 -7.52
C ILE A 55 1.63 -5.69 -8.79
N PRO A 56 2.21 -5.25 -9.92
CA PRO A 56 1.48 -5.22 -11.19
C PRO A 56 1.21 -6.65 -11.67
N ASN A 57 0.00 -6.91 -12.19
CA ASN A 57 -0.38 -8.23 -12.72
C ASN A 57 0.17 -8.49 -14.14
N ARG A 58 0.71 -7.45 -14.80
CA ARG A 58 1.38 -7.49 -16.11
C ARG A 58 2.70 -6.73 -16.05
N THR A 59 3.33 -6.52 -17.21
CA THR A 59 4.50 -5.64 -17.37
C THR A 59 4.24 -4.27 -16.77
N GLY A 60 4.98 -3.97 -15.71
CA GLY A 60 4.89 -2.72 -14.96
C GLY A 60 5.97 -2.66 -13.90
N TYR A 61 6.16 -1.48 -13.33
CA TYR A 61 7.13 -1.28 -12.26
C TYR A 61 6.52 -1.70 -10.93
N ARG A 62 7.23 -2.60 -10.22
CA ARG A 62 6.97 -2.85 -8.81
C ARG A 62 7.35 -1.60 -8.03
N VAL A 63 6.50 -1.27 -7.09
CA VAL A 63 6.54 0.00 -6.41
C VAL A 63 6.45 -0.30 -4.93
N THR A 64 7.42 0.19 -4.17
CA THR A 64 7.52 -0.08 -2.74
C THR A 64 7.66 1.24 -2.00
N ARG A 65 6.83 1.41 -0.98
CA ARG A 65 6.92 2.51 -0.02
C ARG A 65 6.90 1.95 1.39
N GLU A 66 7.59 2.62 2.28
CA GLU A 66 7.73 2.18 3.65
C GLU A 66 7.75 3.39 4.55
N VAL A 67 7.11 3.23 5.71
CA VAL A 67 7.03 4.22 6.77
C VAL A 67 7.21 3.51 8.10
N GLU A 68 7.93 4.18 8.99
CA GLU A 68 8.04 3.80 10.39
C GLU A 68 7.30 4.84 11.22
N PHE A 69 6.47 4.35 12.15
CA PHE A 69 5.71 5.16 13.08
C PHE A 69 6.43 5.19 14.43
N GLU A 70 6.48 6.37 15.06
CA GLU A 70 7.07 6.54 16.41
C GLU A 70 6.12 6.07 17.53
#